data_AF-A0A1B8EH94-F1
#
_entry.id   AF-A0A1B8EH94-F1
#
_cell.length_a   1.000
_cell.length_b   1.000
_cell.length_c   1.000
_cell.angle_alpha   90.00
_cell.angle_beta   90.00
_cell.angle_gamma   90.00
#
_symmetry.space_group_name_H-M   'P 1'
#
loop_
_entity.id
_entity.type
_entity.pdbx_description
1 polymer ?
#
loop_
_entity_poly.entity_id
_entity_poly.type
_entity_poly.pdbx_seq_one_letter_code
_entity_poly.pdbx_strand_id
1 'polypeptide(L)'
;MSLITTPATRMLGITQPILLAGMGYTSGAELAAAVSNAGGLGVVGGLGYTPDALREILTDLKSKLRDPSLPFGVDLLIPQVGGKARKTNVDYTRGQLMELIDIIIEEGAKLFVSAVGIPPKAVVDKLHAAGVLYMIIDQTTQRPMGYGASMVNKKNQTAAEIVLEMTVEAYTILKGADRYISSVSKL
;
A
#
# COMPACT_ATOMS: atom_id res chain seq x y z
N MET A 1 3.44 6.12 25.30
CA MET A 1 2.82 6.80 24.14
C MET A 1 1.36 6.44 24.10
N SER A 2 0.45 7.40 23.86
CA SER A 2 -0.96 7.09 23.62
C SER A 2 -1.12 6.44 22.25
N LEU A 3 -1.93 5.39 22.17
CA LEU A 3 -2.21 4.67 20.93
C LEU A 3 -3.34 5.39 20.18
N ILE A 4 -3.08 5.86 18.97
CA ILE A 4 -4.12 6.43 18.10
C ILE A 4 -4.92 5.26 17.51
N THR A 5 -6.14 5.07 18.00
CA THR A 5 -7.02 4.00 17.51
C THR A 5 -7.96 4.54 16.43
N THR A 6 -7.82 4.06 15.20
CA THR A 6 -8.66 4.42 14.06
C THR A 6 -9.31 3.16 13.46
N PRO A 7 -10.33 3.29 12.59
CA PRO A 7 -10.83 2.16 11.81
C PRO A 7 -9.72 1.44 11.02
N ALA A 8 -8.78 2.21 10.45
CA ALA A 8 -7.65 1.66 9.70
C ALA A 8 -6.71 0.85 10.59
N THR A 9 -6.37 1.34 11.79
CA THR A 9 -5.48 0.60 12.69
C THR A 9 -6.11 -0.72 13.17
N ARG A 10 -7.42 -0.72 13.45
CA ARG A 10 -8.19 -1.95 13.77
C ARG A 10 -8.25 -2.93 12.60
N MET A 11 -8.54 -2.44 11.39
CA MET A 11 -8.69 -3.27 10.19
C MET A 11 -7.37 -3.92 9.77
N LEU A 12 -6.26 -3.18 9.88
CA LEU A 12 -4.92 -3.63 9.51
C LEU A 12 -4.20 -4.38 10.64
N GLY A 13 -4.68 -4.31 11.88
CA GLY A 13 -4.02 -4.95 13.03
C GLY A 13 -2.72 -4.24 13.45
N ILE A 14 -2.65 -2.92 13.28
CA ILE A 14 -1.48 -2.10 13.58
C ILE A 14 -1.74 -1.16 14.76
N THR A 15 -0.68 -0.65 15.38
CA THR A 15 -0.78 0.25 16.56
C THR A 15 -0.52 1.71 16.22
N GLN A 16 0.14 1.96 15.09
CA GLN A 16 0.39 3.29 14.54
C GLN A 16 -0.38 3.45 13.23
N PRO A 17 -1.11 4.56 13.01
CA PRO A 17 -1.82 4.83 11.76
C PRO A 17 -0.85 5.26 10.64
N ILE A 18 0.27 4.54 10.50
CA ILE A 18 1.35 4.84 9.57
C ILE A 18 1.48 3.65 8.62
N LEU A 19 1.34 3.95 7.32
CA LEU A 19 1.53 3.02 6.22
C LEU A 19 2.76 3.45 5.43
N LEU A 20 3.73 2.56 5.26
CA LEU A 20 4.83 2.79 4.33
C LEU A 20 4.31 2.70 2.90
N ALA A 21 4.63 3.67 2.05
CA ALA A 21 4.32 3.56 0.62
C ALA A 21 5.19 2.49 -0.05
N GLY A 22 4.59 1.67 -0.91
CA GLY A 22 5.30 0.70 -1.73
C GLY A 22 6.05 1.39 -2.86
N MET A 23 7.33 1.65 -2.66
CA MET A 23 8.21 2.32 -3.63
C MET A 23 9.14 1.29 -4.26
N GLY A 24 8.96 1.02 -5.55
CA GLY A 24 9.84 0.15 -6.32
C GLY A 24 11.32 0.48 -6.10
N TYR A 25 12.13 -0.54 -5.89
CA TYR A 25 13.58 -0.46 -5.59
C TYR A 25 13.97 0.22 -4.26
N THR A 26 13.03 0.82 -3.53
CA THR A 26 13.33 1.60 -2.31
C THR A 26 12.75 0.93 -1.07
N SER A 27 11.48 0.51 -1.10
CA SER A 27 10.82 -0.15 0.03
C SER A 27 11.04 -1.67 -0.02
N GLY A 28 12.29 -2.07 0.20
CA GLY A 28 12.67 -3.48 0.34
C GLY A 28 12.31 -4.07 1.71
N ALA A 29 12.73 -5.33 1.92
CA ALA A 29 12.45 -6.12 3.12
C ALA A 29 12.83 -5.42 4.43
N GLU A 30 14.03 -4.82 4.51
CA GLU A 30 14.53 -4.18 5.72
C GLU A 30 13.67 -2.99 6.15
N LEU A 31 13.33 -2.09 5.21
CA LEU A 31 12.52 -0.91 5.51
C LEU A 31 11.08 -1.30 5.87
N ALA A 32 10.48 -2.24 5.13
CA ALA A 32 9.13 -2.71 5.42
C ALA A 32 9.06 -3.40 6.78
N ALA A 33 10.01 -4.30 7.10
CA ALA A 33 10.07 -4.94 8.40
C ALA A 33 10.28 -3.94 9.54
N ALA A 34 11.13 -2.93 9.36
CA ALA A 34 11.34 -1.88 10.36
C ALA A 34 10.06 -1.10 10.68
N VAL A 35 9.25 -0.77 9.68
CA VAL A 35 7.96 -0.08 9.88
C VAL A 35 6.94 -0.98 10.57
N SER A 36 6.83 -2.24 10.18
CA SER A 36 5.96 -3.22 10.85
C SER A 36 6.38 -3.45 12.31
N ASN A 37 7.69 -3.54 12.56
CA ASN A 37 8.25 -3.63 13.92
C ASN A 37 7.99 -2.35 14.73
N ALA A 38 7.96 -1.17 14.11
CA ALA A 38 7.58 0.08 14.79
C ALA A 38 6.07 0.18 15.11
N GLY A 39 5.27 -0.78 14.63
CA GLY A 39 3.83 -0.86 14.87
C GLY A 39 2.99 -0.19 13.77
N GLY A 40 3.59 0.23 12.66
CA GLY A 40 2.88 0.62 11.44
C GLY A 40 2.65 -0.59 10.52
N LEU A 41 2.31 -0.34 9.26
CA LEU A 41 2.27 -1.36 8.21
C LEU A 41 3.38 -1.11 7.19
N GLY A 42 4.40 -1.96 7.18
CA GLY A 42 5.41 -1.98 6.13
C GLY A 42 4.86 -2.55 4.82
N VAL A 43 5.23 -1.95 3.69
CA VAL A 43 4.81 -2.41 2.36
C VAL A 43 6.03 -2.59 1.46
N VAL A 44 6.17 -3.79 0.87
CA VAL A 44 7.22 -4.08 -0.11
C VAL A 44 6.83 -3.55 -1.48
N GLY A 45 7.73 -2.83 -2.15
CA GLY A 45 7.51 -2.30 -3.50
C GLY A 45 7.97 -3.27 -4.58
N GLY A 46 7.05 -4.03 -5.17
CA GLY A 46 7.31 -5.08 -6.16
C GLY A 46 7.29 -4.62 -7.62
N LEU A 47 7.98 -3.53 -7.93
CA LEU A 47 8.10 -3.05 -9.31
C LEU A 47 8.87 -4.06 -10.17
N GLY A 48 8.16 -4.76 -11.06
CA GLY A 48 8.75 -5.68 -12.03
C GLY A 48 9.24 -7.00 -11.43
N TYR A 49 8.77 -7.39 -10.25
CA TYR A 49 9.12 -8.67 -9.63
C TYR A 49 8.58 -9.86 -10.42
N THR A 50 9.43 -10.88 -10.52
CA THR A 50 9.01 -12.24 -10.86
C THR A 50 8.49 -12.95 -9.61
N PRO A 51 7.75 -14.07 -9.76
CA PRO A 51 7.35 -14.93 -8.65
C PRO A 51 8.50 -15.28 -7.68
N ASP A 52 9.65 -15.69 -8.22
CA ASP A 52 10.82 -16.06 -7.41
C ASP A 52 11.37 -14.87 -6.62
N ALA A 53 11.51 -13.71 -7.27
CA ALA A 53 11.99 -12.49 -6.61
C ALA A 53 11.04 -12.03 -5.50
N LEU A 54 9.72 -12.18 -5.71
CA LEU A 54 8.72 -11.87 -4.70
C LEU A 54 8.78 -12.84 -3.51
N ARG A 55 8.98 -14.15 -3.75
CA ARG A 55 9.17 -15.11 -2.65
C ARG A 55 10.43 -14.82 -1.84
N GLU A 56 11.53 -14.53 -2.52
CA GLU A 56 12.81 -14.22 -1.89
C GLU A 56 12.69 -13.00 -0.98
N ILE A 57 12.16 -11.89 -1.48
CA ILE A 57 12.03 -10.65 -0.69
C ILE A 57 11.03 -10.78 0.47
N LEU A 58 9.96 -11.57 0.31
CA LEU A 58 8.99 -11.80 1.39
C LEU A 58 9.55 -12.72 2.47
N THR A 59 10.33 -13.73 2.08
CA THR A 59 11.11 -14.55 3.03
C THR A 59 12.09 -13.67 3.81
N ASP A 60 12.81 -12.79 3.10
CA ASP A 60 13.77 -11.87 3.68
C ASP A 60 13.11 -10.85 4.63
N LEU A 61 11.93 -10.33 4.28
CA LEU A 61 11.12 -9.45 5.14
C LEU A 61 10.72 -10.18 6.42
N LYS A 62 10.14 -11.37 6.30
CA LYS A 62 9.64 -12.15 7.43
C LYS A 62 10.75 -12.50 8.41
N SER A 63 11.96 -12.79 7.91
CA SER A 63 13.13 -13.05 8.76
C SER A 63 13.56 -11.85 9.63
N LYS A 64 13.16 -10.62 9.24
CA LYS A 64 13.48 -9.38 9.95
C LYS A 64 12.35 -8.86 10.84
N LEU A 65 11.20 -9.53 10.86
CA LEU A 65 10.13 -9.20 11.78
C LEU A 65 10.50 -9.68 13.19
N ARG A 66 10.28 -8.83 14.19
CA ARG A 66 10.47 -9.20 15.60
C ARG A 66 9.42 -10.19 16.09
N ASP A 67 8.30 -10.26 15.40
CA ASP A 67 7.18 -11.16 15.65
C ASP A 67 6.58 -11.55 14.28
N PRO A 68 6.50 -12.86 13.96
CA PRO A 68 6.01 -13.34 12.66
C PRO A 68 4.53 -13.02 12.40
N SER A 69 3.76 -12.62 13.42
CA SER A 69 2.37 -12.20 13.29
C SER A 69 2.19 -10.74 12.88
N LEU A 70 3.28 -9.96 12.84
CA LEU A 70 3.20 -8.55 12.46
C LEU A 70 2.76 -8.40 10.99
N PRO A 71 1.78 -7.53 10.71
CA PRO A 71 1.25 -7.40 9.37
C PRO A 71 2.23 -6.66 8.46
N PHE A 72 2.21 -7.02 7.19
CA PHE A 72 2.91 -6.33 6.11
C PHE A 72 2.02 -6.29 4.86
N GLY A 73 2.41 -5.49 3.87
CA GLY A 73 1.75 -5.42 2.57
C GLY A 73 2.72 -5.56 1.41
N VAL A 74 2.15 -5.67 0.21
CA VAL A 74 2.88 -5.73 -1.07
C VAL A 74 2.22 -4.81 -2.07
N ASP A 75 3.01 -3.98 -2.73
CA ASP A 75 2.60 -3.08 -3.80
C ASP A 75 3.09 -3.60 -5.15
N LEU A 76 2.18 -3.78 -6.11
CA LEU A 76 2.51 -4.09 -7.49
C LEU A 76 1.96 -3.00 -8.42
N LEU A 77 2.75 -2.64 -9.43
CA LEU A 77 2.30 -1.76 -10.51
C LEU A 77 1.51 -2.58 -11.54
N ILE A 78 0.21 -2.29 -11.65
CA ILE A 78 -0.70 -2.98 -12.56
C ILE A 78 -1.49 -1.98 -13.42
N PRO A 79 -0.80 -1.22 -14.30
CA PRO A 79 -1.48 -0.25 -15.15
C PRO A 79 -2.48 -0.94 -16.08
N GLN A 80 -3.51 -0.21 -16.50
CA GLN A 80 -4.38 -0.71 -17.56
C GLN A 80 -3.55 -0.96 -18.83
N VAL A 81 -3.64 -2.17 -19.39
CA VAL A 81 -3.03 -2.56 -20.66
C VAL A 81 -4.13 -2.87 -21.67
N GLY A 82 -3.94 -2.43 -22.92
CA GLY A 82 -4.92 -2.60 -23.99
C GLY A 82 -6.10 -1.62 -23.95
N GLY A 83 -7.06 -1.79 -24.86
CA GLY A 83 -8.24 -0.92 -24.96
C GLY A 83 -7.87 0.55 -25.18
N LYS A 84 -8.30 1.42 -24.26
CA LYS A 84 -8.03 2.88 -24.29
C LYS A 84 -6.75 3.29 -23.54
N ALA A 85 -5.93 2.33 -23.11
CA ALA A 85 -4.70 2.62 -22.40
C ALA A 85 -3.69 3.41 -23.25
N ARG A 86 -2.80 4.17 -22.58
CA ARG A 86 -1.68 4.83 -23.27
C ARG A 86 -0.77 3.77 -23.88
N LYS A 87 -0.21 4.02 -25.06
CA LYS A 87 0.72 3.10 -25.74
C LYS A 87 1.99 2.81 -24.92
N THR A 88 2.32 3.67 -23.96
CA THR A 88 3.45 3.52 -23.04
C THR A 88 3.14 2.62 -21.85
N ASN A 89 1.88 2.25 -21.62
CA ASN A 89 1.52 1.32 -20.54
C ASN A 89 1.98 -0.08 -20.93
N VAL A 90 2.74 -0.69 -20.03
CA VAL A 90 3.25 -2.05 -20.17
C VAL A 90 2.79 -2.86 -18.98
N ASP A 91 2.59 -4.16 -19.18
CA ASP A 91 2.36 -5.08 -18.09
C ASP A 91 3.70 -5.33 -17.36
N TYR A 92 3.87 -4.70 -16.20
CA TYR A 92 5.05 -4.88 -15.36
C TYR A 92 5.14 -6.29 -14.75
N THR A 93 4.04 -7.03 -14.71
CA THR A 93 3.99 -8.42 -14.22
C THR A 93 4.29 -9.45 -15.32
N ARG A 94 4.38 -9.01 -16.59
CA ARG A 94 4.69 -9.87 -17.75
C ARG A 94 3.80 -11.11 -17.85
N GLY A 95 2.51 -10.97 -17.54
CA GLY A 95 1.52 -12.05 -17.54
C GLY A 95 1.49 -12.90 -16.26
N GLN A 96 2.30 -12.58 -15.25
CA GLN A 96 2.42 -13.39 -14.03
C GLN A 96 1.61 -12.86 -12.84
N LEU A 97 0.73 -11.87 -13.06
CA LEU A 97 -0.05 -11.24 -11.99
C LEU A 97 -0.77 -12.24 -11.09
N MET A 98 -1.44 -13.27 -11.64
CA MET A 98 -2.20 -14.22 -10.82
C MET A 98 -1.30 -15.03 -9.88
N GLU A 99 -0.11 -15.43 -10.35
CA GLU A 99 0.87 -16.17 -9.54
C GLU A 99 1.49 -15.28 -8.47
N LEU A 100 1.77 -14.01 -8.79
CA LEU A 100 2.21 -13.03 -7.80
C LEU A 100 1.15 -12.83 -6.70
N ILE A 101 -0.13 -12.78 -7.06
CA ILE A 101 -1.23 -12.68 -6.09
C ILE A 101 -1.34 -13.94 -5.23
N ASP A 102 -1.13 -15.13 -5.80
CA ASP A 102 -1.06 -16.38 -5.04
C ASP A 102 0.04 -16.31 -3.97
N ILE A 103 1.24 -15.87 -4.36
CA ILE A 103 2.36 -15.72 -3.42
C ILE A 103 2.04 -14.71 -2.32
N ILE A 104 1.41 -13.57 -2.66
CA ILE A 104 1.00 -12.55 -1.68
C ILE A 104 0.04 -13.14 -0.63
N ILE A 105 -0.90 -13.99 -1.07
CA ILE A 105 -1.85 -14.67 -0.19
C ILE A 105 -1.14 -15.74 0.65
N GLU A 106 -0.35 -16.61 0.01
CA GLU A 106 0.39 -17.71 0.64
C GLU A 106 1.35 -17.21 1.73
N GLU A 107 2.03 -16.09 1.49
CA GLU A 107 2.97 -15.49 2.43
C GLU A 107 2.28 -14.72 3.57
N GLY A 108 0.95 -14.56 3.51
CA GLY A 108 0.15 -13.97 4.58
C GLY A 108 0.15 -12.44 4.60
N ALA A 109 0.32 -11.78 3.45
CA ALA A 109 0.24 -10.34 3.38
C ALA A 109 -1.14 -9.83 3.85
N LYS A 110 -1.15 -8.77 4.66
CA LYS A 110 -2.40 -8.17 5.16
C LYS A 110 -3.05 -7.23 4.14
N LEU A 111 -2.22 -6.60 3.29
CA LEU A 111 -2.64 -5.60 2.32
C LEU A 111 -1.95 -5.81 0.97
N PHE A 112 -2.74 -5.88 -0.10
CA PHE A 112 -2.29 -5.71 -1.47
C PHE A 112 -2.52 -4.26 -1.92
N VAL A 113 -1.48 -3.60 -2.44
CA VAL A 113 -1.57 -2.27 -3.04
C VAL A 113 -1.47 -2.41 -4.55
N SER A 114 -2.52 -1.97 -5.23
CA SER A 114 -2.61 -1.89 -6.68
C SER A 114 -2.22 -0.49 -7.12
N ALA A 115 -0.95 -0.30 -7.47
CA ALA A 115 -0.46 0.97 -7.98
C ALA A 115 -0.77 1.13 -9.47
N VAL A 116 -1.06 2.38 -9.86
CA VAL A 116 -1.25 2.88 -11.24
C VAL A 116 -2.36 2.21 -12.06
N GLY A 117 -3.23 1.42 -11.43
CA GLY A 117 -4.37 0.82 -12.09
C GLY A 117 -5.31 0.10 -11.13
N ILE A 118 -6.40 -0.42 -11.69
CA ILE A 118 -7.46 -1.14 -10.97
C ILE A 118 -7.21 -2.63 -11.13
N PRO A 119 -7.20 -3.42 -10.05
CA PRO A 119 -7.01 -4.86 -10.13
C PRO A 119 -8.16 -5.52 -10.89
N PRO A 120 -7.89 -6.51 -11.76
CA PRO A 120 -8.94 -7.28 -12.42
C PRO A 120 -9.88 -7.92 -11.40
N LYS A 121 -11.16 -8.12 -11.77
CA LYS A 121 -12.16 -8.70 -10.86
C LYS A 121 -11.70 -10.03 -10.24
N ALA A 122 -11.06 -10.89 -11.04
CA ALA A 122 -10.54 -12.18 -10.58
C ALA A 122 -9.50 -12.03 -9.44
N VAL A 123 -8.67 -10.98 -9.47
CA VAL A 123 -7.72 -10.66 -8.40
C VAL A 123 -8.46 -10.21 -7.15
N VAL A 124 -9.44 -9.29 -7.29
CA VAL A 124 -10.26 -8.80 -6.18
C VAL A 124 -11.01 -9.94 -5.49
N ASP A 125 -11.65 -10.81 -6.26
CA ASP A 125 -12.41 -11.96 -5.75
C ASP A 125 -11.49 -12.90 -4.95
N LYS A 126 -10.27 -13.13 -5.45
CA LYS A 126 -9.27 -13.99 -4.80
C LYS A 126 -8.75 -13.41 -3.49
N LEU A 127 -8.43 -12.12 -3.49
CA LEU A 127 -8.00 -11.40 -2.27
C LEU A 127 -9.09 -11.40 -1.20
N HIS A 128 -10.35 -11.14 -1.59
CA HIS A 128 -11.49 -11.20 -0.68
C HIS A 128 -11.70 -12.60 -0.09
N ALA A 129 -11.63 -13.64 -0.92
CA ALA A 129 -11.77 -15.02 -0.45
C ALA A 129 -10.67 -15.40 0.56
N ALA A 130 -9.48 -14.83 0.42
CA ALA A 130 -8.35 -15.02 1.34
C ALA A 130 -8.34 -14.07 2.55
N GLY A 131 -9.27 -13.11 2.63
CA GLY A 131 -9.29 -12.10 3.68
C GLY A 131 -8.15 -11.06 3.60
N VAL A 132 -7.50 -10.95 2.44
CA VAL A 132 -6.46 -9.95 2.17
C VAL A 132 -7.13 -8.65 1.74
N LEU A 133 -6.78 -7.54 2.40
CA LEU A 133 -7.30 -6.22 2.05
C LEU A 133 -6.64 -5.74 0.77
N TYR A 134 -7.32 -4.89 0.00
CA TYR A 134 -6.70 -4.24 -1.14
C TYR A 134 -6.91 -2.74 -1.13
N MET A 135 -5.92 -2.01 -1.64
CA MET A 135 -5.94 -0.56 -1.83
C MET A 135 -5.59 -0.25 -3.29
N ILE A 136 -6.24 0.73 -3.88
CA ILE A 136 -5.94 1.21 -5.22
C ILE A 136 -5.28 2.58 -5.09
N ILE A 137 -4.09 2.72 -5.68
CA ILE A 137 -3.40 4.01 -5.80
C ILE A 137 -3.34 4.34 -7.29
N ASP A 138 -4.39 4.99 -7.78
CA ASP A 138 -4.50 5.42 -9.17
C ASP A 138 -5.05 6.86 -9.25
N GLN A 139 -4.47 7.64 -10.15
CA GLN A 139 -4.89 9.01 -10.47
C GLN A 139 -6.26 9.03 -11.19
N THR A 140 -6.74 7.89 -11.71
CA THR A 140 -7.96 7.84 -12.55
C THR A 140 -9.25 7.46 -11.81
N THR A 141 -9.16 6.92 -10.59
CA THR A 141 -10.38 6.62 -9.81
C THR A 141 -11.00 7.91 -9.28
N GLN A 142 -12.14 8.31 -9.86
CA GLN A 142 -13.02 9.44 -9.43
C GLN A 142 -13.70 9.22 -8.06
N ARG A 143 -13.01 8.58 -7.11
CA ARG A 143 -13.49 8.49 -5.73
C ARG A 143 -12.80 9.60 -4.93
N PRO A 144 -13.50 10.28 -4.00
CA PRO A 144 -12.84 11.20 -3.09
C PRO A 144 -11.85 10.40 -2.23
N MET A 145 -10.60 10.36 -2.64
CA MET A 145 -9.48 10.02 -1.77
C MET A 145 -9.08 11.31 -1.07
N GLY A 146 -9.18 11.32 0.26
CA GLY A 146 -8.47 12.33 1.05
C GLY A 146 -6.98 12.10 0.86
N TYR A 147 -6.33 12.94 0.07
CA TYR A 147 -4.87 12.94 -0.07
C TYR A 147 -4.28 13.79 1.05
N GLY A 148 -3.58 13.16 1.99
CA GLY A 148 -2.57 13.85 2.81
C GLY A 148 -1.22 13.66 2.12
N ALA A 149 -0.66 14.73 1.55
CA ALA A 149 0.67 14.72 0.96
C ALA A 149 1.51 15.79 1.64
N SER A 150 2.71 15.41 2.11
CA SER A 150 3.68 16.33 2.71
C SER A 150 4.91 16.45 1.82
N MET A 151 5.49 17.63 1.73
CA MET A 151 6.77 17.89 1.07
C MET A 151 7.84 18.22 2.11
N VAL A 152 9.08 17.79 1.88
CA VAL A 152 10.25 18.36 2.59
C VAL A 152 10.33 19.84 2.21
N ASN A 153 9.97 20.71 3.14
CA ASN A 153 9.74 22.14 2.87
C ASN A 153 10.74 23.06 3.58
N LYS A 154 11.67 22.50 4.39
CA LYS A 154 12.74 23.24 5.09
C LYS A 154 14.09 22.53 5.03
N LYS A 155 15.17 23.31 5.03
CA LYS A 155 16.55 22.80 5.11
C LYS A 155 16.78 22.16 6.49
N ASN A 156 17.31 20.94 6.53
CA ASN A 156 17.56 20.14 7.74
C ASN A 156 16.31 19.67 8.51
N GLN A 157 15.15 19.56 7.84
CA GLN A 157 13.95 18.98 8.45
C GLN A 157 14.22 17.51 8.83
N THR A 158 13.97 17.17 10.09
CA THR A 158 14.16 15.82 10.59
C THR A 158 13.04 14.89 10.11
N ALA A 159 13.32 13.59 10.01
CA ALA A 159 12.29 12.59 9.68
C ALA A 159 11.09 12.63 10.65
N ALA A 160 11.34 12.95 11.93
CA ALA A 160 10.28 13.08 12.92
C ALA A 160 9.35 14.28 12.65
N GLU A 161 9.90 15.42 12.22
CA GLU A 161 9.11 16.61 11.86
C GLU A 161 8.26 16.37 10.60
N ILE A 162 8.81 15.68 9.60
CA ILE A 162 8.08 15.30 8.39
C ILE A 162 6.90 14.39 8.75
N VAL A 163 7.13 13.36 9.56
CA VAL A 163 6.07 12.41 9.98
C VAL A 163 5.00 13.09 10.84
N LEU A 164 5.38 14.06 11.69
CA LEU A 164 4.42 14.81 12.50
C LEU A 164 3.54 15.71 11.62
N GLU A 165 4.14 16.43 10.67
CA GLU A 165 3.43 17.28 9.71
C GLU A 165 2.46 16.45 8.86
N MET A 166 2.92 15.31 8.34
CA MET A 166 2.08 14.32 7.63
C MET A 166 0.85 13.93 8.45
N THR A 167 1.06 13.59 9.71
CA THR A 167 -0.01 13.04 10.57
C THR A 167 -1.05 14.12 10.90
N VAL A 168 -0.60 15.34 11.21
CA VAL A 168 -1.49 16.46 11.56
C VAL A 168 -2.28 16.96 10.36
N GLU A 169 -1.63 17.12 9.20
CA GLU A 169 -2.30 17.54 7.97
C GLU A 169 -3.26 16.49 7.46
N ALA A 170 -2.86 15.22 7.41
CA ALA A 170 -3.74 14.13 7.03
C ALA A 170 -4.96 14.05 7.96
N TYR A 171 -4.76 14.16 9.28
CA TYR A 171 -5.87 14.18 10.23
C TYR A 171 -6.83 15.36 9.99
N THR A 172 -6.29 16.55 9.71
CA THR A 172 -7.09 17.76 9.46
C THR A 172 -7.88 17.65 8.16
N ILE A 173 -7.25 17.17 7.09
CA ILE A 173 -7.88 16.94 5.78
C ILE A 173 -8.97 15.88 5.89
N LEU A 174 -8.68 14.75 6.54
CA LEU A 174 -9.65 13.67 6.75
C LEU A 174 -10.84 14.12 7.61
N LYS A 175 -10.63 14.98 8.59
CA LYS A 175 -11.72 15.55 9.41
C LYS A 175 -12.61 16.52 8.60
N GLY A 176 -12.08 17.18 7.58
CA GLY A 176 -12.84 18.06 6.68
C GLY A 176 -13.40 17.36 5.42
N ALA A 177 -13.05 16.09 5.22
CA ALA A 177 -13.46 15.30 4.06
C ALA A 177 -14.97 14.95 4.05
N ASP A 178 -15.63 15.06 5.20
CA ASP A 178 -17.09 14.91 5.37
C ASP A 178 -17.90 15.89 4.48
N ARG A 179 -17.27 16.98 4.03
CA ARG A 179 -17.87 17.99 3.15
C ARG A 179 -17.69 17.72 1.66
N TYR A 180 -16.85 16.76 1.27
CA TYR A 180 -16.56 16.46 -0.13
C TYR A 180 -17.44 15.31 -0.63
N ILE A 181 -18.72 15.60 -0.85
CA ILE A 181 -19.63 14.71 -1.59
C ILE A 181 -19.70 15.23 -3.03
N SER A 182 -19.09 14.51 -3.97
CA SER A 182 -19.29 14.78 -5.40
C SER A 182 -20.62 14.15 -5.84
N SER A 183 -21.57 14.98 -6.26
CA SER A 183 -22.84 14.55 -6.86
C SER A 183 -22.67 13.84 -8.21
N VAL A 184 -21.45 13.80 -8.76
CA VAL A 184 -21.08 13.12 -10.01
C VAL A 184 -20.49 11.73 -9.74
N SER A 185 -20.30 11.35 -8.47
CA SER A 185 -19.85 10.01 -8.11
C SER A 185 -20.94 9.01 -8.49
N LYS A 186 -20.68 8.19 -9.51
CA LYS A 186 -21.56 7.10 -9.94
C LYS A 186 -21.53 5.99 -8.89
N LEU A 187 -22.36 6.14 -7.86
CA LEU A 187 -23.07 5.01 -7.26
C LEU A 187 -24.34 4.77 -8.06
#